data_AF-A0A3N5FWP3-F1
#
_entry.id   AF-A0A3N5FWP3-F1
#
_cell.length_a   1.000
_cell.length_b   1.000
_cell.length_c   1.000
_cell.angle_alpha   90.00
_cell.angle_beta   90.00
_cell.angle_gamma   90.00
#
_symmetry.space_group_name_H-M   'P 1'
#
loop_
_entity.id
_entity.type
_entity.pdbx_description
1 polymer ?
#
loop_
_entity_poly.entity_id
_entity_poly.type
_entity_poly.pdbx_seq_one_letter_code
_entity_poly.pdbx_strand_id
1 'polypeptide(L)'
;MQNVFSRLFAAASLSLAIAATAAAAGAPKIPRTKDGKPDLNGIWQTLNSANYDLEPHAARAALAMVPGQFVPVPAPQVVAMGAVGSVPAGLGVVEGDSIPYKPEALEKKKENQKNWLTTDPEVKCYLPGVPRATYMP
;
A
#
# COMPACT_ATOMS: atom_id res chain seq x y z
N MET A 1 16.39 -24.71 44.13
CA MET A 1 15.82 -23.64 43.27
C MET A 1 16.83 -23.03 42.28
N GLN A 2 18.15 -23.11 42.48
CA GLN A 2 19.16 -22.58 41.54
C GLN A 2 19.23 -23.29 40.17
N ASN A 3 18.94 -24.60 40.10
CA ASN A 3 19.07 -25.38 38.86
C ASN A 3 17.94 -25.15 37.83
N VAL A 4 16.83 -24.52 38.23
CA VAL A 4 15.70 -24.23 37.34
C VAL A 4 15.96 -22.93 36.56
N PHE A 5 16.52 -21.92 37.22
CA PHE A 5 16.89 -20.65 36.59
C PHE A 5 17.99 -20.81 35.53
N SER A 6 18.98 -21.69 35.75
CA SER A 6 20.05 -21.94 34.77
C SER A 6 19.58 -22.60 33.48
N ARG A 7 18.48 -23.38 33.52
CA ARG A 7 17.89 -24.03 32.33
C ARG A 7 16.99 -23.08 31.53
N LEU A 8 16.32 -22.14 32.21
CA LEU A 8 15.53 -21.07 31.58
C LEU A 8 16.41 -20.07 30.81
N PHE A 9 17.60 -19.75 31.32
CA PHE A 9 18.55 -18.87 30.60
C PHE A 9 19.12 -19.53 29.34
N ALA A 10 19.44 -20.82 29.37
CA ALA A 10 19.98 -21.54 28.20
C ALA A 10 18.95 -21.69 27.06
N ALA A 11 17.67 -21.89 27.41
CA ALA A 11 16.58 -21.94 26.43
C ALA A 11 16.33 -20.56 25.78
N ALA A 12 16.36 -19.47 26.55
CA ALA A 12 16.18 -18.12 26.04
C ALA A 12 17.32 -17.67 25.10
N SER A 13 18.56 -18.09 25.36
CA SER A 13 19.70 -17.80 24.46
C SER A 13 19.65 -18.58 23.15
N LEU A 14 19.09 -19.80 23.15
CA LEU A 14 18.98 -20.61 21.93
C LEU A 14 17.84 -20.09 21.01
N SER A 15 16.77 -19.53 21.59
CA SER A 15 15.69 -18.86 20.85
C SER A 15 16.14 -17.55 20.20
N LEU A 16 17.09 -16.82 20.80
CA LEU A 16 17.60 -15.56 20.25
C LEU A 16 18.55 -15.77 19.06
N ALA A 17 19.24 -16.91 19.00
CA ALA A 17 20.16 -17.24 17.89
C ALA A 17 19.43 -17.66 16.60
N ILE A 18 18.26 -18.28 16.71
CA ILE A 18 17.47 -18.74 15.54
C ILE A 18 16.75 -17.56 14.84
N ALA A 19 16.47 -16.47 15.56
CA ALA A 19 15.83 -15.29 14.98
C ALA A 19 16.77 -14.43 14.10
N ALA A 20 18.08 -14.55 14.27
CA ALA A 20 19.06 -13.70 13.58
C ALA A 20 19.36 -14.13 12.13
N THR A 21 19.06 -15.38 11.74
CA THR A 21 19.42 -15.89 10.40
C THR A 21 18.40 -15.59 9.30
N ALA A 22 17.19 -15.13 9.63
CA ALA A 22 16.15 -14.83 8.63
C ALA A 22 16.27 -13.44 7.99
N ALA A 23 17.09 -12.54 8.55
CA ALA A 23 17.17 -11.14 8.12
C ALA A 23 18.28 -10.83 7.09
N ALA A 24 19.05 -11.82 6.66
CA ALA A 24 20.24 -11.62 5.81
C ALA A 24 20.09 -12.15 4.37
N ALA A 25 18.87 -12.16 3.82
CA ALA A 25 18.69 -12.35 2.38
C ALA A 25 19.22 -11.08 1.67
N GLY A 26 20.51 -11.09 1.31
CA GLY A 26 21.11 -10.04 0.49
C GLY A 26 20.29 -9.83 -0.78
N ALA A 27 20.09 -8.57 -1.16
CA ALA A 27 19.32 -8.23 -2.36
C ALA A 27 19.86 -9.04 -3.57
N PRO A 28 18.97 -9.66 -4.37
CA PRO A 28 19.40 -10.43 -5.54
C PRO A 28 20.25 -9.54 -6.45
N LYS A 29 21.36 -10.09 -6.96
CA LYS A 29 22.22 -9.38 -7.92
C LYS A 29 21.40 -8.99 -9.15
N ILE A 30 21.33 -7.70 -9.45
CA ILE A 30 20.65 -7.17 -10.63
C ILE A 30 21.35 -7.72 -11.88
N PRO A 31 20.63 -8.40 -12.80
CA PRO A 31 21.19 -8.86 -14.07
C PRO A 31 21.85 -7.71 -14.84
N ARG A 32 22.91 -8.02 -15.59
CA ARG A 32 23.70 -7.02 -16.33
C ARG A 32 23.76 -7.37 -17.80
N THR A 33 23.74 -6.36 -18.66
CA THR A 33 23.98 -6.51 -20.09
C THR A 33 25.45 -6.84 -20.37
N LYS A 34 25.77 -7.23 -21.61
CA LYS A 34 27.17 -7.48 -22.03
C LYS A 34 28.09 -6.27 -21.81
N ASP A 35 27.53 -5.07 -21.83
CA ASP A 35 28.26 -3.81 -21.58
C ASP A 35 28.34 -3.43 -20.08
N GLY A 36 27.89 -4.32 -19.18
CA GLY A 36 27.95 -4.14 -17.72
C GLY A 36 26.86 -3.25 -17.10
N LYS A 37 25.95 -2.69 -17.91
CA LYS A 37 24.82 -1.87 -17.43
C LYS A 37 23.73 -2.75 -16.79
N PRO A 38 22.92 -2.22 -15.84
CA PRO A 38 21.73 -2.92 -15.36
C PRO A 38 20.84 -3.35 -16.52
N ASP A 39 20.46 -4.62 -16.54
CA ASP A 39 19.44 -5.12 -17.44
C ASP A 39 18.07 -4.80 -16.84
N LEU A 40 17.32 -3.92 -17.52
CA LEU A 40 15.99 -3.46 -17.09
C LEU A 40 14.87 -4.16 -17.88
N ASN A 41 15.18 -5.20 -18.65
CA ASN A 41 14.17 -5.99 -19.34
C ASN A 41 13.35 -6.82 -18.34
N GLY A 42 12.03 -6.90 -18.54
CA GLY A 42 11.11 -7.66 -17.71
C GLY A 42 9.76 -6.97 -17.50
N ILE A 43 8.96 -7.54 -16.61
CA ILE A 43 7.69 -6.96 -16.16
C ILE A 43 7.95 -6.13 -14.91
N TRP A 44 7.62 -4.84 -14.99
CA TRP A 44 7.67 -3.92 -13.86
C TRP A 44 6.26 -3.76 -13.30
N GLN A 45 5.99 -4.42 -12.18
CA GLN A 45 4.71 -4.33 -11.49
C GLN A 45 4.94 -3.95 -10.02
N THR A 46 4.11 -3.04 -9.52
CA THR A 46 4.08 -2.66 -8.13
C THR A 46 3.05 -3.53 -7.41
N LEU A 47 3.51 -4.26 -6.37
CA LEU A 47 2.67 -5.18 -5.60
C LEU A 47 2.38 -4.57 -4.22
N ASN A 48 1.56 -3.53 -4.18
CA ASN A 48 1.18 -2.83 -2.94
C ASN A 48 -0.22 -2.18 -3.06
N SER A 49 -0.64 -1.45 -2.04
CA SER A 49 -1.93 -0.73 -2.02
C SER A 49 -1.86 0.71 -2.51
N ALA A 50 -0.73 1.14 -3.10
CA ALA A 50 -0.52 2.52 -3.51
C ALA A 50 -1.40 2.95 -4.71
N ASN A 51 -2.05 1.99 -5.37
CA ASN A 51 -3.11 2.25 -6.35
C ASN A 51 -4.27 3.07 -5.74
N TYR A 52 -4.54 2.88 -4.45
CA TYR A 52 -5.70 3.44 -3.76
C TYR A 52 -5.40 4.79 -3.10
N ASP A 53 -4.23 4.94 -2.47
CA ASP A 53 -3.64 6.21 -2.04
C ASP A 53 -2.13 6.01 -1.82
N LEU A 54 -1.33 7.04 -2.12
CA LEU A 54 0.11 7.00 -1.90
C LEU A 54 0.46 7.21 -0.43
N GLU A 55 -0.36 7.98 0.28
CA GLU A 55 -0.22 8.23 1.71
C GLU A 55 -0.80 7.04 2.50
N PRO A 56 -0.41 6.88 3.77
CA PRO A 56 -1.01 5.88 4.65
C PRO A 56 -2.53 6.07 4.73
N HIS A 57 -3.28 4.97 4.62
CA HIS A 57 -4.74 5.01 4.62
C HIS A 57 -5.33 3.75 5.26
N ALA A 58 -6.44 3.94 5.97
CA ALA A 58 -7.22 2.84 6.53
C ALA A 58 -8.00 2.08 5.45
N ALA A 59 -8.32 0.82 5.74
CA ALA A 59 -9.23 0.05 4.89
C ALA A 59 -10.61 0.72 4.85
N ARG A 60 -11.28 0.61 3.70
CA ARG A 60 -12.63 1.13 3.50
C ARG A 60 -13.46 0.19 2.63
N ALA A 61 -14.77 0.21 2.85
CA ALA A 61 -15.69 -0.68 2.15
C ALA A 61 -15.82 -0.38 0.64
N ALA A 62 -15.51 0.84 0.21
CA ALA A 62 -15.49 1.23 -1.20
C ALA A 62 -14.58 2.44 -1.49
N LEU A 63 -14.19 2.61 -2.77
CA LEU A 63 -13.57 3.85 -3.27
C LEU A 63 -14.51 5.07 -3.17
N ALA A 64 -15.81 4.87 -3.41
CA ALA A 64 -16.82 5.92 -3.31
C ALA A 64 -17.63 5.74 -2.01
N MET A 65 -17.43 6.64 -1.06
CA MET A 65 -18.13 6.66 0.23
C MET A 65 -19.02 7.90 0.30
N VAL A 66 -20.20 7.76 0.91
CA VAL A 66 -21.13 8.86 1.18
C VAL A 66 -21.37 8.99 2.68
N PRO A 67 -21.76 10.18 3.18
CA PRO A 67 -22.16 10.33 4.57
C PRO A 67 -23.30 9.37 4.92
N GLY A 68 -23.09 8.52 5.91
CA GLY A 68 -24.13 7.67 6.49
C GLY A 68 -24.62 8.23 7.83
N GLN A 69 -25.65 7.61 8.39
CA GLN A 69 -26.25 8.05 9.66
C GLN A 69 -25.29 7.93 10.86
N PHE A 70 -24.40 6.94 10.84
CA PHE A 70 -23.46 6.67 11.95
C PHE A 70 -21.99 6.66 11.50
N VAL A 71 -21.72 6.06 10.34
CA VAL A 71 -20.39 5.98 9.72
C VAL A 71 -20.55 6.19 8.21
N PRO A 72 -19.49 6.61 7.48
CA PRO A 72 -19.53 6.61 6.03
C PRO A 72 -19.89 5.24 5.48
N VAL A 73 -20.77 5.19 4.48
CA VAL A 73 -21.20 3.96 3.82
C VAL A 73 -20.85 4.01 2.32
N PRO A 74 -20.70 2.86 1.63
CA PRO A 74 -20.51 2.85 0.19
C PRO A 74 -21.63 3.62 -0.54
N ALA A 75 -21.28 4.32 -1.60
CA ALA A 75 -22.27 5.01 -2.43
C ALA A 75 -23.27 4.00 -3.03
N PRO A 76 -24.57 4.32 -3.15
CA PRO A 76 -25.61 3.39 -3.60
C PRO A 76 -25.27 2.64 -4.90
N GLN A 77 -24.59 3.33 -5.82
CA GLN A 77 -24.20 2.82 -7.13
C GLN A 77 -23.16 1.67 -7.06
N VAL A 78 -22.42 1.57 -5.96
CA VAL A 78 -21.33 0.59 -5.79
C VAL A 78 -21.56 -0.38 -4.63
N VAL A 79 -22.67 -0.30 -3.91
CA VAL A 79 -22.98 -1.20 -2.78
C VAL A 79 -22.94 -2.67 -3.21
N ALA A 80 -23.49 -2.98 -4.39
CA ALA A 80 -23.55 -4.33 -4.92
C ALA A 80 -22.18 -4.95 -5.24
N MET A 81 -21.12 -4.14 -5.37
CA MET A 81 -19.76 -4.64 -5.60
C MET A 81 -19.20 -5.40 -4.41
N GLY A 82 -19.72 -5.15 -3.20
CA GLY A 82 -19.27 -5.81 -1.97
C GLY A 82 -17.74 -5.77 -1.81
N ALA A 83 -17.14 -6.92 -1.48
CA ALA A 83 -15.70 -7.04 -1.26
C ALA A 83 -14.86 -6.71 -2.51
N VAL A 84 -15.39 -6.87 -3.72
CA VAL A 84 -14.67 -6.57 -4.97
C VAL A 84 -14.38 -5.07 -5.10
N GLY A 85 -15.28 -4.21 -4.58
CA GLY A 85 -15.10 -2.76 -4.58
C GLY A 85 -14.31 -2.23 -3.37
N SER A 86 -13.90 -3.10 -2.45
CA SER A 86 -13.26 -2.69 -1.20
C SER A 86 -11.82 -2.22 -1.41
N VAL A 87 -11.33 -1.43 -0.47
CA VAL A 87 -9.99 -0.86 -0.50
C VAL A 87 -9.22 -1.38 0.73
N PRO A 88 -8.09 -2.08 0.52
CA PRO A 88 -7.26 -2.54 1.61
C PRO A 88 -6.57 -1.37 2.33
N ALA A 89 -6.16 -1.58 3.58
CA ALA A 89 -5.33 -0.59 4.28
C ALA A 89 -3.93 -0.53 3.65
N GLY A 90 -3.31 0.65 3.69
CA GLY A 90 -1.96 0.89 3.17
C GLY A 90 -1.09 1.63 4.17
N LEU A 91 0.17 1.22 4.27
CA LEU A 91 1.19 1.93 5.04
C LEU A 91 1.75 3.16 4.31
N GLY A 92 1.31 3.41 3.07
CA GLY A 92 1.85 4.45 2.21
C GLY A 92 3.20 4.08 1.59
N VAL A 93 3.59 4.84 0.58
CA VAL A 93 4.87 4.74 -0.14
C VAL A 93 5.66 6.05 -0.11
N VAL A 94 5.12 7.06 0.58
CA VAL A 94 5.69 8.39 0.67
C VAL A 94 6.65 8.43 1.85
N GLU A 95 7.89 8.84 1.61
CA GLU A 95 8.85 9.06 2.68
C GLU A 95 8.35 10.20 3.59
N GLY A 96 8.25 9.93 4.90
CA GLY A 96 7.68 10.88 5.86
C GLY A 96 6.14 10.94 5.88
N ASP A 97 5.48 9.94 5.28
CA ASP A 97 4.04 9.64 5.39
C ASP A 97 3.07 10.68 4.80
N SER A 98 3.57 11.83 4.34
CA SER A 98 2.75 12.92 3.82
C SER A 98 3.37 13.58 2.62
N ILE A 99 2.54 13.88 1.63
CA ILE A 99 2.95 14.63 0.45
C ILE A 99 2.79 16.12 0.79
N PRO A 100 3.82 16.96 0.57
CA PRO A 100 3.75 18.40 0.84
C PRO A 100 2.91 19.10 -0.24
N TYR A 101 1.60 18.89 -0.20
CA TYR A 101 0.65 19.51 -1.13
C TYR A 101 0.62 21.02 -0.95
N LYS A 102 0.42 21.73 -2.07
CA LYS A 102 -0.09 23.09 -2.00
C LYS A 102 -1.52 23.08 -1.45
N PRO A 103 -1.96 24.10 -0.71
CA PRO A 103 -3.31 24.12 -0.13
C PRO A 103 -4.43 23.87 -1.15
N GLU A 104 -4.34 24.50 -2.32
CA GLU A 104 -5.30 24.33 -3.41
C GLU A 104 -5.30 22.92 -4.00
N ALA A 105 -4.14 22.25 -4.03
CA ALA A 105 -4.01 20.89 -4.54
C ALA A 105 -4.60 19.87 -3.55
N LEU A 106 -4.42 20.10 -2.24
CA LEU A 106 -5.02 19.26 -1.20
C LEU A 106 -6.55 19.36 -1.23
N GLU A 107 -7.10 20.57 -1.37
CA GLU A 107 -8.55 20.75 -1.50
C GLU A 107 -9.08 20.10 -2.78
N LYS A 108 -8.35 20.19 -3.90
CA LYS A 108 -8.72 19.49 -5.12
C LYS A 108 -8.69 17.97 -4.97
N LYS A 109 -7.69 17.40 -4.27
CA LYS A 109 -7.63 15.97 -3.93
C LYS A 109 -8.90 15.55 -3.19
N LYS A 110 -9.26 16.27 -2.13
CA LYS A 110 -10.48 15.99 -1.33
C LYS A 110 -11.76 16.12 -2.15
N GLU A 111 -11.86 17.13 -3.00
CA GLU A 111 -13.02 17.33 -3.89
C GLU A 111 -13.17 16.16 -4.87
N ASN A 112 -12.08 15.75 -5.53
CA ASN A 112 -12.09 14.60 -6.44
C ASN A 112 -12.43 13.30 -5.69
N GLN A 113 -11.92 13.11 -4.47
CA GLN A 113 -12.25 11.93 -3.66
C GLN A 113 -13.74 11.87 -3.28
N LYS A 114 -14.37 13.02 -2.99
CA LYS A 114 -15.82 13.11 -2.73
C LYS A 114 -16.64 12.78 -3.97
N ASN A 115 -16.16 13.17 -5.15
CA ASN A 115 -16.86 13.02 -6.42
C ASN A 115 -16.34 11.86 -7.28
N TRP A 116 -15.69 10.87 -6.66
CA TRP A 116 -14.93 9.79 -7.31
C TRP A 116 -15.66 9.15 -8.49
N LEU A 117 -16.96 8.82 -8.32
CA LEU A 117 -17.79 8.18 -9.35
C LEU A 117 -17.90 8.99 -10.66
N THR A 118 -17.69 10.29 -10.61
CA THR A 118 -17.86 11.20 -11.77
C THR A 118 -16.53 11.78 -12.25
N THR A 119 -15.57 11.96 -11.35
CA THR A 119 -14.30 12.62 -11.63
C THR A 119 -13.16 11.64 -11.91
N ASP A 120 -13.24 10.39 -11.44
CA ASP A 120 -12.20 9.40 -11.72
C ASP A 120 -12.23 9.00 -13.21
N PRO A 121 -11.12 9.20 -13.95
CA PRO A 121 -11.01 8.75 -15.34
C PRO A 121 -11.22 7.24 -15.50
N GLU A 122 -10.86 6.42 -14.50
CA GLU A 122 -10.96 4.96 -14.57
C GLU A 122 -12.41 4.49 -14.69
N VAL A 123 -13.35 5.17 -14.03
CA VAL A 123 -14.80 4.89 -14.14
C VAL A 123 -15.31 5.08 -15.56
N LYS A 124 -14.62 5.89 -16.37
CA LYS A 124 -14.93 6.17 -17.78
C LYS A 124 -14.06 5.36 -18.75
N CYS A 125 -13.35 4.34 -18.26
CA CYS A 125 -12.41 3.52 -19.03
C CYS A 125 -11.22 4.31 -19.62
N TYR A 126 -10.87 5.47 -19.04
CA TYR A 126 -9.64 6.18 -19.37
C TYR A 126 -8.50 5.74 -18.44
N LEU A 127 -7.26 5.86 -18.94
CA LEU A 127 -6.09 5.67 -18.09
C LEU A 127 -6.06 6.73 -16.98
N PRO A 128 -5.75 6.34 -15.73
CA PRO A 128 -5.60 7.31 -14.66
C PRO A 128 -4.35 8.17 -14.90
N GLY A 129 -4.29 9.31 -14.20
CA GLY A 129 -3.10 10.16 -14.20
C GLY A 129 -1.92 9.55 -13.45
N VAL A 130 -0.73 10.09 -13.71
CA VAL A 130 0.47 9.85 -12.88
C VAL A 130 0.27 10.57 -11.54
N PRO A 131 0.59 9.94 -10.40
CA PRO A 131 1.31 8.68 -10.24
C PRO A 131 0.44 7.42 -10.15
N ARG A 132 -0.89 7.51 -10.03
CA ARG A 132 -1.74 6.32 -9.87
C ARG A 132 -1.56 5.28 -10.98
N ALA A 133 -1.34 5.73 -12.22
CA ALA A 133 -1.04 4.85 -13.36
C ALA A 133 0.16 3.91 -13.14
N THR A 134 1.15 4.27 -12.31
CA THR A 134 2.32 3.43 -12.03
C THR A 134 2.06 2.38 -10.95
N TYR A 135 0.92 2.49 -10.26
CA TYR A 135 0.52 1.62 -9.16
C TYR A 135 -0.69 0.74 -9.48
N MET A 136 -1.29 0.90 -10.66
CA MET A 136 -2.37 0.00 -11.07
C MET A 136 -1.84 -1.43 -11.23
N PRO A 137 -2.57 -2.43 -10.68
CA PRO A 137 -2.18 -3.83 -10.77
C PRO A 137 -2.31 -4.42 -12.18
#